data_AF-A0A4X2MAE2-F1
#
_entry.id   AF-A0A4X2MAE2-F1
#
_cell.length_a   1.000
_cell.length_b   1.000
_cell.length_c   1.000
_cell.angle_alpha   90.00
_cell.angle_beta   90.00
_cell.angle_gamma   90.00
#
_symmetry.space_group_name_H-M   'P 1'
#
loop_
_entity.id
_entity.type
_entity.pdbx_description
1 polymer ?
#
loop_
_entity_poly.entity_id
_entity_poly.type
_entity_poly.pdbx_seq_one_letter_code
_entity_poly.pdbx_strand_id
1 'polypeptide(L)'
;MAEISIDQSKLPGVKEVCRDFAVLEDHTLAHNLQEQEIEHHLASNVQRNRLVQYDLQVAKQLQEEEDLKARAHIQKRYKDIEQQDCEIAQEIQVKLVIEAERRRLQEEKDEDIARLLQERELQDEKRRKKRSPESPGPHTYDDSYYLANGGMKPRGTKEAIYTQPRMAHRDQELYDAEIARKLQEEELMANQVDKRAAQVAQDEEIARMLMAEEKKAYKKAKEREKSSLEKRKQDPDWKSKTSEPARPRSREAHEITWSKNEKPARPPPPSMMDAKDLDYTHFTNQHSSTRPFSKPESSHRGHRSKQ
;
A
#
# COMPACT_ATOMS: atom_id res chain seq x y z
N MET A 1 -43.52 -49.04 89.27
CA MET A 1 -42.90 -48.74 87.97
C MET A 1 -43.87 -49.23 86.91
N ALA A 2 -44.14 -48.47 85.86
CA ALA A 2 -45.06 -48.92 84.81
C ALA A 2 -44.29 -49.82 83.82
N GLU A 3 -44.64 -51.11 83.77
CA GLU A 3 -44.10 -52.01 82.76
C GLU A 3 -44.75 -51.71 81.41
N ILE A 4 -43.96 -51.19 80.47
CA ILE A 4 -44.41 -50.89 79.12
C ILE A 4 -44.42 -52.21 78.33
N SER A 5 -45.60 -52.80 78.18
CA SER A 5 -45.77 -54.04 77.42
C SER A 5 -45.63 -53.75 75.92
N ILE A 6 -44.50 -54.15 75.33
CA ILE A 6 -44.18 -53.89 73.91
C ILE A 6 -44.85 -54.96 73.03
N ASP A 7 -45.62 -54.50 72.04
CA ASP A 7 -46.31 -55.34 71.06
C ASP A 7 -45.31 -55.94 70.05
N GLN A 8 -44.90 -57.18 70.31
CA GLN A 8 -43.93 -57.92 69.48
C GLN A 8 -44.42 -58.17 68.04
N SER A 9 -45.72 -58.05 67.75
CA SER A 9 -46.25 -58.23 66.39
C SER A 9 -45.95 -57.07 65.44
N LYS A 10 -45.48 -55.94 65.97
CA LYS A 10 -45.19 -54.70 65.22
C LYS A 10 -43.72 -54.33 65.17
N LEU A 11 -42.83 -55.15 65.74
CA LEU A 11 -41.39 -54.89 65.72
C LEU A 11 -40.79 -55.39 64.39
N PRO A 12 -39.99 -54.56 63.69
CA PRO A 12 -39.31 -54.99 62.48
C PRO A 12 -38.31 -56.11 62.80
N GLY A 13 -38.10 -57.01 61.83
CA GLY A 13 -37.16 -58.11 62.03
C GLY A 13 -35.73 -57.60 62.18
N VAL A 14 -34.88 -58.23 63.00
CA VAL A 14 -33.48 -57.80 63.17
C VAL A 14 -32.73 -57.68 61.83
N LYS A 15 -33.02 -58.60 60.88
CA LYS A 15 -32.45 -58.55 59.51
C LYS A 15 -32.98 -57.40 58.66
N GLU A 16 -34.15 -56.86 58.97
CA GLU A 16 -34.73 -55.69 58.31
C GLU A 16 -34.02 -54.44 58.82
N VAL A 17 -33.99 -54.25 60.15
CA VAL A 17 -33.27 -53.17 60.82
C VAL A 17 -31.80 -53.11 60.37
N CYS A 18 -31.07 -54.24 60.33
CA CYS A 18 -29.68 -54.24 59.86
C CYS A 18 -29.52 -53.84 58.38
N ARG A 19 -30.50 -54.10 57.52
CA ARG A 19 -30.46 -53.65 56.11
C ARG A 19 -30.74 -52.17 56.02
N ASP A 20 -31.73 -51.67 56.76
CA ASP A 20 -32.09 -50.26 56.78
C ASP A 20 -30.92 -49.40 57.30
N PHE A 21 -30.23 -49.85 58.36
CA PHE A 21 -29.01 -49.20 58.85
C PHE A 21 -27.87 -49.21 57.82
N ALA A 22 -27.63 -50.31 57.12
CA ALA A 22 -26.60 -50.36 56.08
C ALA A 22 -26.91 -49.39 54.92
N VAL A 23 -28.17 -49.32 54.47
CA VAL A 23 -28.61 -48.36 53.45
C VAL A 23 -28.48 -46.91 53.94
N LEU A 24 -28.75 -46.64 55.23
CA LEU A 24 -28.61 -45.31 55.82
C LEU A 24 -27.13 -44.89 55.96
N GLU A 25 -26.26 -45.81 56.32
CA GLU A 25 -24.81 -45.61 56.39
C GLU A 25 -24.24 -45.32 54.99
N ASP A 26 -24.56 -46.16 54.00
CA ASP A 26 -24.16 -45.97 52.60
C ASP A 26 -24.69 -44.65 52.03
N HIS A 27 -25.95 -44.28 52.34
CA HIS A 27 -26.55 -43.02 51.89
C HIS A 27 -25.84 -41.81 52.51
N THR A 28 -25.51 -41.88 53.81
CA THR A 28 -24.78 -40.81 54.50
C THR A 28 -23.37 -40.66 53.93
N LEU A 29 -22.67 -41.76 53.65
CA LEU A 29 -21.37 -41.75 53.00
C LEU A 29 -21.44 -41.17 51.59
N ALA A 30 -22.43 -41.59 50.78
CA ALA A 30 -22.63 -41.07 49.43
C ALA A 30 -22.93 -39.57 49.42
N HIS A 31 -23.76 -39.08 50.35
CA HIS A 31 -24.06 -37.65 50.50
C HIS A 31 -22.79 -36.85 50.84
N ASN A 32 -22.01 -37.28 51.83
CA ASN A 32 -20.78 -36.61 52.23
C ASN A 32 -19.74 -36.56 51.08
N LEU A 33 -19.62 -37.64 50.30
CA LEU A 33 -18.74 -37.67 49.12
C LEU A 33 -19.23 -36.71 48.02
N GLN A 34 -20.55 -36.65 47.79
CA GLN A 34 -21.16 -35.72 46.85
C GLN A 34 -20.95 -34.26 47.27
N GLU A 35 -21.07 -33.94 48.56
CA GLU A 35 -20.78 -32.60 49.09
C GLU A 35 -19.31 -32.23 48.88
N GLN A 36 -18.37 -33.12 49.20
CA GLN A 36 -16.94 -32.88 48.95
C GLN A 36 -16.61 -32.66 47.46
N GLU A 37 -17.23 -33.42 46.57
CA GLU A 37 -17.09 -33.23 45.11
C GLU A 37 -17.62 -31.85 44.68
N ILE A 38 -18.84 -31.48 45.12
CA ILE A 38 -19.46 -30.19 44.82
C ILE A 38 -18.61 -29.03 45.36
N GLU A 39 -18.18 -29.08 46.62
CA GLU A 39 -17.34 -28.05 47.23
C GLU A 39 -16.01 -27.86 46.50
N HIS A 40 -15.32 -28.96 46.17
CA HIS A 40 -14.08 -28.92 45.41
C HIS A 40 -14.27 -28.30 44.02
N HIS A 41 -15.33 -28.70 43.30
CA HIS A 41 -15.67 -28.13 42.00
C HIS A 41 -16.01 -26.64 42.10
N LEU A 42 -16.81 -26.22 43.08
CA LEU A 42 -17.19 -24.82 43.29
C LEU A 42 -15.99 -23.95 43.66
N ALA A 43 -15.17 -24.36 44.64
CA ALA A 43 -13.96 -23.62 45.04
C ALA A 43 -13.01 -23.42 43.84
N SER A 44 -12.79 -24.49 43.08
CA SER A 44 -11.96 -24.48 41.88
C SER A 44 -12.58 -23.63 40.75
N ASN A 45 -13.91 -23.63 40.59
CA ASN A 45 -14.62 -22.80 39.61
C ASN A 45 -14.52 -21.31 39.95
N VAL A 46 -14.72 -20.94 41.23
CA VAL A 46 -14.54 -19.57 41.74
C VAL A 46 -13.11 -19.07 41.49
N GLN A 47 -12.09 -19.89 41.74
CA GLN A 47 -10.70 -19.52 41.45
C GLN A 47 -10.45 -19.28 39.96
N ARG A 48 -10.91 -20.17 39.07
CA ARG A 48 -10.78 -19.99 37.61
C ARG A 48 -11.51 -18.74 37.12
N ASN A 49 -12.73 -18.48 37.59
CA ASN A 49 -13.49 -17.29 37.20
C ASN A 49 -12.80 -16.00 37.64
N ARG A 50 -12.22 -15.95 38.85
CA ARG A 50 -11.43 -14.80 39.32
C ARG A 50 -10.20 -14.56 38.45
N LEU A 51 -9.49 -15.62 38.06
CA LEU A 51 -8.34 -15.52 37.15
C LEU A 51 -8.77 -14.98 35.78
N VAL A 52 -9.80 -15.56 35.16
CA VAL A 52 -10.31 -15.10 33.85
C VAL A 52 -10.80 -13.64 33.90
N GLN A 53 -11.42 -13.19 35.00
CA GLN A 53 -11.82 -11.79 35.18
C GLN A 53 -10.61 -10.86 35.26
N TYR A 54 -9.58 -11.24 36.01
CA TYR A 54 -8.33 -10.48 36.12
C TYR A 54 -7.59 -10.42 34.79
N ASP A 55 -7.39 -11.57 34.13
CA ASP A 55 -6.71 -11.67 32.84
C ASP A 55 -7.45 -10.85 31.76
N LEU A 56 -8.79 -10.87 31.75
CA LEU A 56 -9.60 -10.04 30.86
C LEU A 56 -9.44 -8.54 31.12
N GLN A 57 -9.28 -8.12 32.38
CA GLN A 57 -9.02 -6.72 32.73
C GLN A 57 -7.63 -6.30 32.27
N VAL A 58 -6.60 -7.11 32.54
CA VAL A 58 -5.21 -6.83 32.13
C VAL A 58 -5.08 -6.82 30.60
N ALA A 59 -5.70 -7.78 29.90
CA ALA A 59 -5.68 -7.83 28.44
C ALA A 59 -6.30 -6.58 27.80
N LYS A 60 -7.39 -6.05 28.37
CA LYS A 60 -7.99 -4.78 27.91
C LYS A 60 -7.07 -3.59 28.14
N GLN A 61 -6.44 -3.49 29.32
CA GLN A 61 -5.52 -2.40 29.64
C GLN A 61 -4.30 -2.40 28.70
N LEU A 62 -3.73 -3.57 28.43
CA LEU A 62 -2.61 -3.71 27.47
C LEU A 62 -3.05 -3.35 26.05
N GLN A 63 -4.23 -3.81 25.61
CA GLN A 63 -4.77 -3.45 24.29
C GLN A 63 -5.00 -1.94 24.15
N GLU A 64 -5.55 -1.28 25.19
CA GLU A 64 -5.76 0.17 25.19
C GLU A 64 -4.41 0.93 25.16
N GLU A 65 -3.38 0.45 25.87
CA GLU A 65 -2.04 1.06 25.85
C GLU A 65 -1.37 0.93 24.47
N GLU A 66 -1.49 -0.24 23.82
CA GLU A 66 -0.99 -0.47 22.46
C GLU A 66 -1.73 0.38 21.42
N ASP A 67 -3.07 0.46 21.50
CA ASP A 67 -3.89 1.33 20.64
C ASP A 67 -3.50 2.81 20.80
N LEU A 68 -3.23 3.28 22.03
CA LEU A 68 -2.78 4.65 22.30
C LEU A 68 -1.40 4.91 21.69
N LYS A 69 -0.44 3.98 21.84
CA LYS A 69 0.89 4.08 21.21
C LYS A 69 0.77 4.10 19.69
N ALA A 70 -0.02 3.21 19.10
CA ALA A 70 -0.25 3.15 17.66
C ALA A 70 -0.84 4.47 17.13
N ARG A 71 -1.86 5.02 17.82
CA ARG A 71 -2.45 6.33 17.48
C ARG A 71 -1.43 7.46 17.59
N ALA A 72 -0.57 7.47 18.62
CA ALA A 72 0.48 8.48 18.78
C ALA A 72 1.53 8.39 17.65
N HIS A 73 1.95 7.19 17.26
CA HIS A 73 2.86 6.99 16.11
C HIS A 73 2.24 7.44 14.79
N ILE A 74 0.96 7.13 14.55
CA ILE A 74 0.20 7.57 13.38
C ILE A 74 0.08 9.11 13.37
N GLN A 75 -0.30 9.71 14.50
CA GLN A 75 -0.41 11.16 14.64
C GLN A 75 0.94 11.86 14.41
N LYS A 76 2.05 11.28 14.88
CA LYS A 76 3.39 11.80 14.60
C LYS A 76 3.67 11.78 13.09
N ARG A 77 3.49 10.63 12.42
CA ARG A 77 3.68 10.53 10.96
C ARG A 77 2.82 11.53 10.19
N TYR A 78 1.56 11.76 10.59
CA TYR A 78 0.72 12.77 9.94
C TYR A 78 1.27 14.19 10.09
N LYS A 79 1.81 14.56 11.26
CA LYS A 79 2.47 15.87 11.45
C LYS A 79 3.75 15.99 10.64
N ASP A 80 4.55 14.93 10.59
CA ASP A 80 5.79 14.89 9.80
C ASP A 80 5.46 15.07 8.28
N ILE A 81 4.37 14.47 7.80
CA ILE A 81 3.86 14.64 6.42
C ILE A 81 3.28 16.05 6.22
N GLU A 82 2.47 16.57 7.14
CA GLU A 82 1.89 17.92 7.07
C GLU A 82 2.98 18.99 6.97
N GLN A 83 4.12 18.80 7.67
CA GLN A 83 5.30 19.67 7.54
C GLN A 83 5.93 19.58 6.16
N GLN A 84 6.15 18.37 5.63
CA GLN A 84 6.69 18.16 4.28
C GLN A 84 5.79 18.76 3.19
N ASP A 85 4.48 18.55 3.28
CA ASP A 85 3.50 19.13 2.35
C ASP A 85 3.52 20.66 2.42
N CYS A 86 3.70 21.24 3.61
CA CYS A 86 3.85 22.69 3.79
C CYS A 86 5.14 23.24 3.18
N GLU A 87 6.26 22.52 3.29
CA GLU A 87 7.55 22.87 2.65
C GLU A 87 7.44 22.81 1.12
N ILE A 88 6.85 21.72 0.59
CA ILE A 88 6.62 21.53 -0.85
C ILE A 88 5.69 22.61 -1.40
N ALA A 89 4.60 22.96 -0.70
CA ALA A 89 3.69 24.02 -1.11
C ALA A 89 4.39 25.39 -1.18
N GLN A 90 5.28 25.69 -0.23
CA GLN A 90 6.09 26.91 -0.25
C GLN A 90 7.09 26.92 -1.42
N GLU A 91 7.76 25.80 -1.69
CA GLU A 91 8.69 25.69 -2.83
C GLU A 91 7.95 25.88 -4.18
N ILE A 92 6.77 25.28 -4.34
CA ILE A 92 5.91 25.45 -5.52
C ILE A 92 5.47 26.92 -5.64
N GLN A 93 5.02 27.55 -4.54
CA GLN A 93 4.61 28.95 -4.55
C GLN A 93 5.76 29.88 -4.97
N VAL A 94 6.99 29.66 -4.48
CA VAL A 94 8.17 30.43 -4.88
C VAL A 94 8.50 30.23 -6.36
N LYS A 95 8.46 28.98 -6.86
CA LYS A 95 8.67 28.69 -8.29
C LYS A 95 7.67 29.41 -9.19
N LEU A 96 6.38 29.38 -8.83
CA LEU A 96 5.32 30.08 -9.57
C LEU A 96 5.51 31.60 -9.59
N VAL A 97 5.95 32.20 -8.47
CA VAL A 97 6.27 33.64 -8.42
C VAL A 97 7.45 33.99 -9.34
N ILE A 98 8.54 33.22 -9.29
CA ILE A 98 9.72 33.45 -10.16
C ILE A 98 9.36 33.27 -11.63
N GLU A 99 8.54 32.27 -11.97
CA GLU A 99 8.06 32.06 -13.34
C GLU A 99 7.17 33.20 -13.82
N ALA A 100 6.26 33.69 -12.96
CA ALA A 100 5.42 34.85 -13.26
C ALA A 100 6.25 36.13 -13.46
N GLU A 101 7.27 36.38 -12.65
CA GLU A 101 8.19 37.52 -12.84
C GLU A 101 8.97 37.43 -14.15
N ARG A 102 9.50 36.24 -14.49
CA ARG A 102 10.15 35.99 -15.79
C ARG A 102 9.21 36.24 -16.96
N ARG A 103 7.95 35.80 -16.84
CA ARG A 103 6.92 36.03 -17.85
C ARG A 103 6.62 37.51 -18.02
N ARG A 104 6.44 38.26 -16.93
CA ARG A 104 6.22 39.72 -16.98
C ARG A 104 7.40 40.46 -17.63
N LEU A 105 8.63 40.06 -17.33
CA LEU A 105 9.83 40.63 -17.94
C LEU A 105 9.94 40.29 -19.45
N GLN A 106 9.41 39.14 -19.87
CA GLN A 106 9.31 38.80 -21.29
C GLN A 106 8.22 39.62 -21.98
N GLU A 107 7.03 39.73 -21.38
CA GLU A 107 5.93 40.56 -21.86
C GLU A 107 6.35 42.04 -21.98
N GLU A 108 7.11 42.59 -21.04
CA GLU A 108 7.68 43.95 -21.09
C GLU A 108 8.66 44.15 -22.27
N LYS A 109 9.53 43.16 -22.56
CA LYS A 109 10.44 43.21 -23.71
C LYS A 109 9.69 43.13 -25.04
N ASP A 110 8.66 42.27 -25.11
CA ASP A 110 7.85 42.10 -26.31
C ASP A 110 6.99 43.36 -26.56
N GLU A 111 6.51 44.01 -25.49
CA GLU A 111 5.91 45.35 -25.56
C GLU A 111 6.89 46.42 -26.06
N ASP A 112 8.13 46.46 -25.59
CA ASP A 112 9.15 47.41 -26.07
C ASP A 112 9.47 47.22 -27.56
N ILE A 113 9.55 45.97 -28.03
CA ILE A 113 9.72 45.64 -29.45
C ILE A 113 8.51 46.14 -30.25
N ALA A 114 7.29 45.91 -29.75
CA ALA A 114 6.06 46.39 -30.39
C ALA A 114 5.98 47.92 -30.44
N ARG A 115 6.36 48.61 -29.35
CA ARG A 115 6.46 50.08 -29.29
C ARG A 115 7.43 50.63 -30.33
N LEU A 116 8.62 50.04 -30.42
CA LEU A 116 9.67 50.47 -31.37
C LEU A 116 9.24 50.23 -32.83
N LEU A 117 8.60 49.09 -33.12
CA LEU A 117 8.06 48.78 -34.44
C LEU A 117 6.97 49.79 -34.85
N GLN A 118 6.02 50.07 -33.95
CA GLN A 118 4.95 51.04 -34.19
C GLN A 118 5.47 52.47 -34.42
N GLU A 119 6.46 52.92 -33.66
CA GLU A 119 7.05 54.24 -33.89
C GLU A 119 7.72 54.31 -35.28
N ARG A 120 8.43 53.25 -35.67
CA ARG A 120 9.08 53.17 -36.99
C ARG A 120 8.06 53.22 -38.13
N GLU A 121 6.94 52.50 -38.03
CA GLU A 121 5.85 52.57 -39.02
C GLU A 121 5.29 53.99 -39.14
N LEU A 122 5.04 54.67 -38.01
CA LEU A 122 4.56 56.06 -38.00
C LEU A 122 5.59 57.05 -38.60
N GLN A 123 6.88 56.83 -38.40
CA GLN A 123 7.93 57.62 -39.04
C GLN A 123 7.98 57.37 -40.56
N ASP A 124 7.89 56.12 -41.01
CA ASP A 124 7.88 55.79 -42.44
C ASP A 124 6.59 56.24 -43.14
N GLU A 125 5.44 56.23 -42.47
CA GLU A 125 4.22 56.91 -42.94
C GLU A 125 4.42 58.42 -43.13
N LYS A 126 5.01 59.12 -42.14
CA LYS A 126 5.31 60.55 -42.26
C LYS A 126 6.26 60.83 -43.42
N ARG A 127 7.22 59.94 -43.68
CA ARG A 127 8.14 60.02 -44.84
C ARG A 127 7.41 59.78 -46.17
N ARG A 128 6.46 58.83 -46.23
CA ARG A 128 5.60 58.58 -47.40
C ARG A 128 4.69 59.78 -47.68
N LYS A 129 4.00 60.31 -46.66
CA LYS A 129 3.14 61.51 -46.77
C LYS A 129 3.93 62.76 -47.22
N LYS A 130 5.15 62.96 -46.71
CA LYS A 130 6.07 64.03 -47.19
C LYS A 130 6.55 63.86 -48.64
N ARG A 131 6.49 62.65 -49.21
CA ARG A 131 6.87 62.37 -50.61
C ARG A 131 5.70 62.47 -51.59
N SER A 132 4.54 62.94 -51.15
CA SER A 132 3.37 63.16 -52.01
C SER A 132 2.95 64.64 -52.07
N PRO A 133 3.61 65.45 -52.92
CA PRO A 133 2.93 66.40 -53.79
C PRO A 133 2.50 65.67 -55.08
N GLU A 134 1.26 65.90 -55.50
CA GLU A 134 0.63 65.28 -56.65
C GLU A 134 1.17 65.86 -57.99
N SER A 135 1.59 65.00 -58.93
CA SER A 135 1.63 65.31 -60.37
C SER A 135 1.78 64.06 -61.25
N PRO A 136 1.30 64.05 -62.51
CA PRO A 136 0.93 62.80 -63.19
C PRO A 136 1.78 62.42 -64.43
N GLY A 137 2.37 61.21 -64.41
CA GLY A 137 2.83 60.42 -65.57
C GLY A 137 3.87 61.05 -66.52
N PRO A 138 4.15 60.46 -67.70
CA PRO A 138 4.22 59.03 -68.04
C PRO A 138 5.56 58.68 -68.77
N HIS A 139 5.61 57.59 -69.56
CA HIS A 139 6.47 57.35 -70.75
C HIS A 139 7.67 56.35 -70.68
N THR A 140 7.36 55.09 -71.07
CA THR A 140 8.06 54.06 -71.91
C THR A 140 9.59 53.94 -72.11
N TYR A 141 9.97 52.73 -72.58
CA TYR A 141 11.16 52.32 -73.36
C TYR A 141 12.44 52.03 -72.55
N ASP A 142 13.29 51.03 -72.83
CA ASP A 142 13.29 49.72 -73.53
C ASP A 142 14.75 49.20 -73.45
N ASP A 143 14.96 47.96 -73.89
CA ASP A 143 16.18 47.39 -74.45
C ASP A 143 17.29 46.83 -73.52
N SER A 144 18.12 46.00 -74.14
CA SER A 144 18.70 44.75 -73.66
C SER A 144 20.17 44.62 -74.10
N TYR A 145 20.76 43.43 -73.92
CA TYR A 145 22.11 42.99 -74.34
C TYR A 145 23.27 43.62 -73.54
N TYR A 146 24.20 42.84 -72.95
CA TYR A 146 25.00 41.80 -73.60
C TYR A 146 25.45 40.69 -72.63
N LEU A 147 25.55 39.47 -73.16
CA LEU A 147 26.18 38.33 -72.49
C LEU A 147 27.14 37.64 -73.50
N ALA A 148 28.47 37.68 -73.26
CA ALA A 148 29.43 36.82 -73.95
C ALA A 148 30.79 36.75 -73.22
N ASN A 149 31.35 35.56 -73.12
CA ASN A 149 32.65 35.28 -72.48
C ASN A 149 33.86 35.68 -73.36
N GLY A 150 34.96 36.02 -72.71
CA GLY A 150 36.31 36.01 -73.29
C GLY A 150 37.36 35.79 -72.20
N GLY A 151 38.05 34.65 -72.20
CA GLY A 151 38.99 34.28 -71.13
C GLY A 151 40.45 34.24 -71.58
N MET A 152 41.37 34.56 -70.67
CA MET A 152 42.80 34.18 -70.74
C MET A 152 43.31 33.76 -69.35
N LYS A 153 44.41 33.00 -69.30
CA LYS A 153 44.93 32.34 -68.08
C LYS A 153 46.09 33.14 -67.42
N PRO A 154 46.96 32.58 -66.55
CA PRO A 154 46.98 32.96 -65.15
C PRO A 154 48.36 33.50 -64.68
N ARG A 155 48.56 33.55 -63.35
CA ARG A 155 49.82 33.74 -62.60
C ARG A 155 50.12 35.19 -62.17
N GLY A 156 49.94 35.44 -60.87
CA GLY A 156 50.30 36.70 -60.22
C GLY A 156 49.97 36.65 -58.73
N THR A 157 50.93 36.22 -57.90
CA THR A 157 50.83 36.12 -56.45
C THR A 157 50.54 37.48 -55.81
N LYS A 158 49.34 37.66 -55.22
CA LYS A 158 49.08 38.60 -54.11
C LYS A 158 48.04 37.98 -53.17
N GLU A 159 48.21 38.25 -51.89
CA GLU A 159 47.59 37.50 -50.80
C GLU A 159 46.09 37.76 -50.67
N ALA A 160 45.37 36.76 -50.16
CA ALA A 160 43.94 36.82 -49.97
C ALA A 160 43.58 37.76 -48.80
N ILE A 161 43.18 38.99 -49.12
CA ILE A 161 42.33 39.81 -48.25
C ILE A 161 40.95 39.88 -48.90
N TYR A 162 40.26 38.73 -48.90
CA TYR A 162 38.82 38.71 -49.07
C TYR A 162 38.20 39.29 -47.79
N THR A 163 37.95 40.60 -47.77
CA THR A 163 36.90 41.16 -46.91
C THR A 163 35.55 40.71 -47.48
N GLN A 164 35.21 39.44 -47.24
CA GLN A 164 33.84 38.97 -47.40
C GLN A 164 32.89 39.86 -46.58
N PRO A 165 31.64 40.05 -47.02
CA PRO A 165 30.70 40.90 -46.31
C PRO A 165 30.42 40.30 -44.92
N ARG A 166 30.91 40.97 -43.87
CA ARG A 166 30.68 40.60 -42.45
C ARG A 166 29.20 40.41 -42.09
N MET A 167 28.29 40.96 -42.89
CA MET A 167 26.84 40.74 -42.76
C MET A 167 26.44 39.29 -43.07
N ALA A 168 26.94 38.68 -44.16
CA ALA A 168 26.58 37.31 -44.52
C ALA A 168 27.08 36.28 -43.50
N HIS A 169 28.24 36.54 -42.88
CA HIS A 169 28.73 35.75 -41.76
C HIS A 169 27.82 35.88 -40.52
N ARG A 170 27.38 37.11 -40.21
CA ARG A 170 26.45 37.37 -39.09
C ARG A 170 25.12 36.65 -39.25
N ASP A 171 24.57 36.62 -40.47
CA ASP A 171 23.31 35.95 -40.76
C ASP A 171 23.45 34.41 -40.70
N GLN A 172 24.58 33.86 -41.14
CA GLN A 172 24.90 32.44 -40.98
C GLN A 172 25.08 32.06 -39.50
N GLU A 173 25.81 32.86 -38.72
CA GLU A 173 26.00 32.66 -37.28
C GLU A 173 24.66 32.66 -36.51
N LEU A 174 23.70 33.49 -36.92
CA LEU A 174 22.34 33.50 -36.34
C LEU A 174 21.55 32.23 -36.71
N TYR A 175 21.65 31.77 -37.96
CA TYR A 175 21.00 30.53 -38.41
C TYR A 175 21.56 29.29 -37.70
N ASP A 176 22.88 29.20 -37.59
CA ASP A 176 23.57 28.11 -36.89
C ASP A 176 23.24 28.12 -35.38
N ALA A 177 23.13 29.31 -34.76
CA ALA A 177 22.70 29.46 -33.37
C ALA A 177 21.23 29.07 -33.15
N GLU A 178 20.34 29.33 -34.11
CA GLU A 178 18.94 28.91 -34.03
C GLU A 178 18.79 27.39 -34.17
N ILE A 179 19.60 26.76 -35.05
CA ILE A 179 19.70 25.29 -35.11
C ILE A 179 20.22 24.72 -33.78
N ALA A 180 21.28 25.30 -33.21
CA ALA A 180 21.83 24.86 -31.93
C ALA A 180 20.82 24.96 -30.78
N ARG A 181 20.07 26.07 -30.70
CA ARG A 181 18.98 26.24 -29.70
C ARG A 181 17.89 25.17 -29.88
N LYS A 182 17.45 24.93 -31.12
CA LYS A 182 16.41 23.94 -31.42
C LYS A 182 16.85 22.51 -31.07
N LEU A 183 18.10 22.16 -31.38
CA LEU A 183 18.69 20.87 -31.02
C LEU A 183 18.77 20.68 -29.49
N GLN A 184 19.17 21.73 -28.77
CA GLN A 184 19.26 21.69 -27.30
C GLN A 184 17.88 21.59 -26.63
N GLU A 185 16.85 22.23 -27.19
CA GLU A 185 15.46 22.11 -26.74
C GLU A 185 14.91 20.69 -27.01
N GLU A 186 15.25 20.10 -28.16
CA GLU A 186 14.91 18.71 -28.49
C GLU A 186 15.58 17.70 -27.54
N GLU A 187 16.87 17.86 -27.23
CA GLU A 187 17.56 17.04 -26.21
C GLU A 187 16.96 17.19 -24.81
N LEU A 188 16.55 18.41 -24.42
CA LEU A 188 15.94 18.66 -23.11
C LEU A 188 14.58 17.96 -23.00
N MET A 189 13.78 18.02 -24.07
CA MET A 189 12.49 17.35 -24.16
C MET A 189 12.64 15.82 -24.20
N ALA A 190 13.61 15.29 -24.95
CA ALA A 190 13.94 13.86 -24.96
C ALA A 190 14.31 13.36 -23.55
N ASN A 191 15.23 14.06 -22.86
CA ASN A 191 15.60 13.76 -21.48
C ASN A 191 14.40 13.77 -20.51
N GLN A 192 13.41 14.64 -20.74
CA GLN A 192 12.21 14.67 -19.90
C GLN A 192 11.20 13.56 -20.25
N VAL A 193 11.12 13.14 -21.51
CA VAL A 193 10.37 11.95 -21.92
C VAL A 193 10.99 10.70 -21.30
N ASP A 194 12.30 10.53 -21.35
CA ASP A 194 13.01 9.38 -20.78
C ASP A 194 12.82 9.29 -19.25
N LYS A 195 12.88 10.43 -18.54
CA LYS A 195 12.59 10.48 -17.10
C LYS A 195 11.15 10.06 -16.77
N ARG A 196 10.16 10.50 -17.57
CA ARG A 196 8.77 10.05 -17.41
C ARG A 196 8.60 8.58 -17.75
N ALA A 197 9.27 8.09 -18.80
CA ALA A 197 9.21 6.67 -19.20
C ALA A 197 9.81 5.76 -18.13
N ALA A 198 10.95 6.15 -17.53
CA ALA A 198 11.56 5.44 -16.41
C ALA A 198 10.64 5.40 -15.18
N GLN A 199 9.99 6.53 -14.85
CA GLN A 199 9.04 6.57 -13.73
C GLN A 199 7.80 5.72 -13.99
N VAL A 200 7.21 5.78 -15.19
CA VAL A 200 6.06 4.92 -15.57
C VAL A 200 6.44 3.44 -15.55
N ALA A 201 7.66 3.07 -15.97
CA ALA A 201 8.14 1.69 -15.88
C ALA A 201 8.30 1.21 -14.42
N GLN A 202 8.77 2.08 -13.53
CA GLN A 202 8.88 1.81 -12.09
C GLN A 202 7.49 1.65 -11.44
N ASP A 203 6.55 2.54 -11.75
CA ASP A 203 5.16 2.47 -11.27
C ASP A 203 4.45 1.20 -11.79
N GLU A 204 4.73 0.77 -13.03
CA GLU A 204 4.19 -0.48 -13.59
C GLU A 204 4.73 -1.73 -12.87
N GLU A 205 6.02 -1.75 -12.48
CA GLU A 205 6.58 -2.83 -11.68
C GLU A 205 5.93 -2.91 -10.29
N ILE A 206 5.73 -1.77 -9.63
CA ILE A 206 5.02 -1.67 -8.35
C ILE A 206 3.58 -2.18 -8.49
N ALA A 207 2.87 -1.75 -9.54
CA ALA A 207 1.51 -2.22 -9.82
C ALA A 207 1.44 -3.72 -10.10
N ARG A 208 2.41 -4.28 -10.83
CA ARG A 208 2.52 -5.74 -11.06
C ARG A 208 2.82 -6.50 -9.78
N MET A 209 3.71 -6.01 -8.93
CA MET A 209 4.03 -6.60 -7.63
C MET A 209 2.79 -6.64 -6.72
N LEU A 210 2.10 -5.51 -6.57
CA LEU A 210 0.93 -5.37 -5.70
C LEU A 210 -0.23 -6.26 -6.17
N MET A 211 -0.50 -6.30 -7.48
CA MET A 211 -1.51 -7.22 -8.06
C MET A 211 -1.10 -8.70 -7.94
N ALA A 212 0.19 -9.03 -8.02
CA ALA A 212 0.67 -10.40 -7.83
C ALA A 212 0.53 -10.86 -6.37
N GLU A 213 0.82 -9.96 -5.42
CA GLU A 213 0.59 -10.20 -3.99
C GLU A 213 -0.90 -10.40 -3.68
N GLU A 214 -1.78 -9.52 -4.17
CA GLU A 214 -3.24 -9.67 -4.00
C GLU A 214 -3.74 -11.00 -4.59
N LYS A 215 -3.31 -11.36 -5.81
CA LYS A 215 -3.65 -12.66 -6.43
C LYS A 215 -3.12 -13.86 -5.62
N LYS A 216 -1.96 -13.74 -4.97
CA LYS A 216 -1.38 -14.78 -4.11
C LYS A 216 -2.14 -14.88 -2.78
N ALA A 217 -2.49 -13.76 -2.17
CA ALA A 217 -3.29 -13.69 -0.95
C ALA A 217 -4.70 -14.27 -1.19
N TYR A 218 -5.36 -13.90 -2.28
CA TYR A 218 -6.68 -14.43 -2.67
C TYR A 218 -6.66 -15.94 -2.88
N LYS A 219 -5.65 -16.47 -3.59
CA LYS A 219 -5.47 -17.94 -3.75
C LYS A 219 -5.30 -18.64 -2.39
N LYS A 220 -4.43 -18.11 -1.52
CA LYS A 220 -4.16 -18.64 -0.17
C LYS A 220 -5.39 -18.59 0.74
N ALA A 221 -6.21 -17.54 0.63
CA ALA A 221 -7.49 -17.42 1.34
C ALA A 221 -8.51 -18.46 0.85
N LYS A 222 -8.69 -18.58 -0.47
CA LYS A 222 -9.61 -19.55 -1.10
C LYS A 222 -9.23 -21.01 -0.85
N GLU A 223 -7.93 -21.31 -0.75
CA GLU A 223 -7.44 -22.64 -0.35
C GLU A 223 -7.72 -22.92 1.13
N ARG A 224 -7.51 -21.93 2.01
CA ARG A 224 -7.88 -22.03 3.44
C ARG A 224 -9.39 -22.22 3.63
N GLU A 225 -10.22 -21.52 2.87
CA GLU A 225 -11.67 -21.70 2.86
C GLU A 225 -12.08 -23.13 2.44
N LYS A 226 -11.51 -23.64 1.35
CA LYS A 226 -11.75 -25.03 0.93
C LYS A 226 -11.32 -26.05 1.97
N SER A 227 -10.12 -25.89 2.55
CA SER A 227 -9.62 -26.82 3.58
C SER A 227 -10.39 -26.72 4.91
N SER A 228 -10.95 -25.54 5.25
CA SER A 228 -11.82 -25.40 6.43
C SER A 228 -13.21 -26.00 6.18
N LEU A 229 -13.76 -25.88 4.97
CA LEU A 229 -15.00 -26.53 4.57
C LEU A 229 -14.87 -28.07 4.55
N GLU A 230 -13.73 -28.58 4.06
CA GLU A 230 -13.45 -30.02 4.06
C GLU A 230 -13.31 -30.57 5.49
N LYS A 231 -12.55 -29.88 6.37
CA LYS A 231 -12.46 -30.22 7.79
C LYS A 231 -13.82 -30.19 8.50
N ARG A 232 -14.66 -29.18 8.21
CA ARG A 232 -16.03 -29.07 8.75
C ARG A 232 -16.99 -30.18 8.26
N LYS A 233 -16.68 -30.85 7.14
CA LYS A 233 -17.40 -32.06 6.68
C LYS A 233 -16.83 -33.36 7.23
N GLN A 234 -15.59 -33.34 7.72
CA GLN A 234 -14.91 -34.48 8.32
C GLN A 234 -15.14 -34.58 9.84
N ASP A 235 -15.58 -33.48 10.46
CA ASP A 235 -16.05 -33.40 11.84
C ASP A 235 -17.32 -34.26 12.07
N PRO A 236 -17.29 -35.33 12.88
CA PRO A 236 -18.40 -36.28 12.98
C PRO A 236 -19.71 -35.67 13.49
N ASP A 237 -19.68 -34.54 14.19
CA ASP A 237 -20.88 -33.89 14.75
C ASP A 237 -21.77 -33.18 13.71
N TRP A 238 -21.29 -32.96 12.46
CA TRP A 238 -22.10 -32.25 11.45
C TRP A 238 -23.36 -33.01 11.02
N LYS A 239 -23.41 -34.33 11.21
CA LYS A 239 -24.50 -35.20 10.72
C LYS A 239 -25.71 -35.31 11.65
N SER A 240 -25.66 -34.72 12.84
CA SER A 240 -26.67 -34.93 13.90
C SER A 240 -27.92 -34.04 13.80
N LYS A 241 -28.09 -33.27 12.71
CA LYS A 241 -29.18 -32.26 12.57
C LYS A 241 -29.92 -32.29 11.23
N THR A 242 -30.28 -33.49 10.73
CA THR A 242 -31.26 -33.61 9.63
C THR A 242 -32.10 -34.89 9.70
N SER A 243 -33.15 -34.87 10.52
CA SER A 243 -34.28 -35.80 10.41
C SER A 243 -35.61 -35.06 10.62
N GLU A 244 -36.47 -35.19 9.62
CA GLU A 244 -37.84 -34.68 9.36
C GLU A 244 -38.88 -34.82 10.52
N PRO A 245 -40.13 -34.27 10.43
CA PRO A 245 -40.97 -34.16 9.21
C PRO A 245 -41.89 -32.93 8.98
N ALA A 246 -42.24 -32.67 7.71
CA ALA A 246 -43.61 -32.38 7.21
C ALA A 246 -43.66 -31.89 5.73
N ARG A 247 -44.71 -32.27 4.99
CA ARG A 247 -45.01 -31.98 3.56
C ARG A 247 -46.49 -31.50 3.42
N PRO A 248 -47.03 -31.05 2.26
CA PRO A 248 -46.47 -30.38 1.05
C PRO A 248 -47.36 -29.25 0.42
N ARG A 249 -47.03 -28.81 -0.82
CA ARG A 249 -47.74 -27.94 -1.82
C ARG A 249 -47.34 -26.44 -1.79
N SER A 250 -47.27 -25.70 -2.91
CA SER A 250 -47.58 -25.98 -4.34
C SER A 250 -46.56 -25.35 -5.34
N ARG A 251 -46.80 -25.55 -6.64
CA ARG A 251 -45.91 -25.36 -7.81
C ARG A 251 -46.19 -24.05 -8.56
N GLU A 252 -45.14 -23.35 -9.01
CA GLU A 252 -44.98 -22.52 -10.24
C GLU A 252 -43.82 -21.51 -10.01
N ALA A 253 -43.08 -20.97 -10.97
CA ALA A 253 -42.64 -21.33 -12.32
C ALA A 253 -41.78 -20.13 -12.80
N HIS A 254 -40.50 -20.40 -13.14
CA HIS A 254 -39.62 -19.63 -14.04
C HIS A 254 -39.21 -18.15 -13.80
N GLU A 255 -37.91 -17.96 -14.07
CA GLU A 255 -37.21 -16.81 -14.65
C GLU A 255 -36.83 -15.54 -13.86
N ILE A 256 -35.51 -15.42 -13.67
CA ILE A 256 -34.66 -14.28 -14.05
C ILE A 256 -35.25 -12.87 -13.82
N THR A 257 -34.79 -12.20 -12.77
CA THR A 257 -34.51 -10.76 -12.82
C THR A 257 -33.34 -10.39 -11.88
N TRP A 258 -32.21 -10.01 -12.48
CA TRP A 258 -31.21 -9.18 -11.79
C TRP A 258 -31.80 -7.78 -11.60
N SER A 259 -31.71 -7.18 -10.39
CA SER A 259 -31.25 -5.78 -10.21
C SER A 259 -31.39 -5.22 -8.78
N LYS A 260 -30.41 -4.36 -8.44
CA LYS A 260 -30.44 -3.25 -7.45
C LYS A 260 -30.47 -3.57 -5.95
N ASN A 261 -29.25 -3.68 -5.40
CA ASN A 261 -28.70 -2.98 -4.23
C ASN A 261 -29.66 -2.42 -3.15
N GLU A 262 -29.41 -2.80 -1.89
CA GLU A 262 -29.22 -1.79 -0.83
C GLU A 262 -28.22 -2.23 0.25
N LYS A 263 -27.42 -1.26 0.73
CA LYS A 263 -26.54 -1.25 1.92
C LYS A 263 -25.25 -2.12 1.93
N PRO A 264 -24.05 -1.52 2.09
CA PRO A 264 -22.81 -2.26 2.28
C PRO A 264 -22.66 -2.80 3.71
N ALA A 265 -22.24 -4.05 3.85
CA ALA A 265 -21.85 -4.60 5.14
C ALA A 265 -20.53 -3.96 5.63
N ARG A 266 -20.42 -3.75 6.94
CA ARG A 266 -19.19 -3.27 7.61
C ARG A 266 -18.01 -4.18 7.24
N PRO A 267 -16.84 -3.64 6.85
CA PRO A 267 -15.66 -4.47 6.58
C PRO A 267 -15.21 -5.20 7.85
N PRO A 268 -14.72 -6.44 7.75
CA PRO A 268 -14.16 -7.16 8.89
C PRO A 268 -12.88 -6.45 9.39
N PRO A 269 -12.57 -6.52 10.71
CA PRO A 269 -11.32 -5.98 11.23
C PRO A 269 -10.10 -6.67 10.59
N PRO A 270 -8.97 -5.97 10.46
CA PRO A 270 -7.78 -6.54 9.83
C PRO A 270 -7.30 -7.78 10.59
N SER A 271 -7.18 -8.91 9.87
CA SER A 271 -6.56 -10.12 10.39
C SER A 271 -5.07 -9.85 10.59
N MET A 272 -4.65 -9.68 11.84
CA MET A 272 -3.25 -9.67 12.23
C MET A 272 -2.57 -10.93 11.66
N MET A 273 -1.67 -10.74 10.70
CA MET A 273 -0.71 -11.77 10.28
C MET A 273 0.67 -11.30 10.71
N ASP A 274 1.36 -12.13 11.48
CA ASP A 274 2.64 -11.81 12.10
C ASP A 274 3.65 -11.24 11.10
N ALA A 275 4.12 -10.02 11.37
CA ALA A 275 5.33 -9.50 10.77
C ALA A 275 6.54 -10.22 11.41
N LYS A 276 6.97 -11.31 10.77
CA LYS A 276 8.35 -11.78 10.91
C LYS A 276 9.21 -11.03 9.92
N ASP A 277 9.76 -9.91 10.36
CA ASP A 277 10.84 -9.25 9.63
C ASP A 277 12.20 -9.83 10.03
N LEU A 278 13.15 -9.82 9.09
CA LEU A 278 14.36 -10.62 9.11
C LEU A 278 15.58 -9.72 8.90
N ASP A 279 15.92 -8.92 9.92
CA ASP A 279 17.13 -8.10 9.87
C ASP A 279 18.38 -8.93 10.18
N TYR A 280 19.03 -9.40 9.10
CA TYR A 280 20.34 -10.02 9.12
C TYR A 280 21.40 -8.96 8.84
N THR A 281 22.05 -8.42 9.88
CA THR A 281 23.27 -7.62 9.74
C THR A 281 24.44 -8.27 10.48
N HIS A 282 25.56 -8.44 9.76
CA HIS A 282 26.70 -9.25 10.16
C HIS A 282 27.95 -8.39 10.32
N PHE A 283 28.32 -8.01 11.55
CA PHE A 283 29.63 -7.43 11.90
C PHE A 283 30.15 -8.08 13.20
N THR A 284 31.00 -9.10 13.11
CA THR A 284 32.48 -9.08 13.26
C THR A 284 33.02 -8.92 14.69
N ASN A 285 33.96 -9.82 15.05
CA ASN A 285 35.02 -9.67 16.05
C ASN A 285 34.67 -9.56 17.55
N GLN A 286 35.42 -10.16 18.49
CA GLN A 286 36.46 -11.21 18.42
C GLN A 286 36.81 -11.70 19.86
N HIS A 287 37.13 -13.00 20.03
CA HIS A 287 37.89 -13.59 21.17
C HIS A 287 37.22 -13.51 22.58
N SER A 288 37.12 -14.55 23.43
CA SER A 288 37.67 -15.93 23.53
C SER A 288 36.63 -16.85 24.27
N SER A 289 36.84 -18.10 24.74
CA SER A 289 38.02 -18.98 24.84
C SER A 289 37.67 -20.47 25.08
N THR A 290 38.71 -21.31 25.24
CA THR A 290 38.89 -22.52 26.10
C THR A 290 37.63 -23.19 26.72
N ARG A 291 37.29 -24.50 26.54
CA ARG A 291 38.00 -25.73 26.09
C ARG A 291 37.00 -26.84 25.63
N PRO A 292 37.40 -27.88 24.86
CA PRO A 292 36.52 -28.98 24.40
C PRO A 292 36.89 -30.42 24.88
N PHE A 293 36.08 -31.42 24.47
CA PHE A 293 36.15 -32.90 24.66
C PHE A 293 35.74 -33.45 26.06
N SER A 294 35.12 -34.64 26.22
CA SER A 294 35.10 -35.86 25.37
C SER A 294 33.78 -36.70 25.41
N LYS A 295 33.75 -37.82 24.65
CA LYS A 295 32.59 -38.68 24.27
C LYS A 295 32.10 -39.72 25.33
N PRO A 296 30.96 -40.44 25.09
CA PRO A 296 30.25 -41.24 26.11
C PRO A 296 30.52 -42.75 26.08
N GLU A 297 30.20 -43.46 27.17
CA GLU A 297 30.00 -44.92 27.17
C GLU A 297 29.10 -45.40 28.33
N SER A 298 28.16 -46.30 28.03
CA SER A 298 27.49 -47.19 29.00
C SER A 298 26.81 -48.32 28.22
N SER A 299 27.11 -49.56 28.58
CA SER A 299 26.89 -50.74 27.71
C SER A 299 26.25 -51.90 28.47
N HIS A 300 25.19 -52.47 27.88
CA HIS A 300 24.70 -53.86 28.03
C HIS A 300 24.45 -54.47 29.42
N ARG A 301 23.18 -54.78 29.70
CA ARG A 301 22.61 -56.06 30.21
C ARG A 301 21.10 -55.88 30.44
N GLY A 302 20.20 -56.81 30.12
CA GLY A 302 20.30 -58.07 29.39
C GLY A 302 18.92 -58.73 29.29
N HIS A 303 18.65 -59.52 28.23
CA HIS A 303 17.38 -60.21 28.05
C HIS A 303 17.18 -61.36 29.07
N ARG A 304 15.93 -61.60 29.49
CA ARG A 304 15.48 -62.94 29.90
C ARG A 304 14.13 -63.32 29.29
N SER A 305 14.07 -64.61 29.00
CA SER A 305 13.17 -65.36 28.13
C SER A 305 11.71 -65.45 28.56
N LYS A 306 10.91 -65.88 27.57
CA LYS A 306 9.56 -66.46 27.70
C LYS A 306 9.46 -67.52 28.82
N GLN A 307 8.28 -67.56 29.45
CA GLN A 307 7.48 -68.78 29.61
C GLN A 307 6.04 -68.46 29.23
#